data_AF-A0A934NL65-F1
#
_entry.id   AF-A0A934NL65-F1
#
_cell.length_a   1.000
_cell.length_b   1.000
_cell.length_c   1.000
_cell.angle_alpha   90.00
_cell.angle_beta   90.00
_cell.angle_gamma   90.00
#
_symmetry.space_group_name_H-M   'P 1'
#
loop_
_entity.id
_entity.type
_entity.pdbx_description
1 polymer ?
#
loop_
_entity_poly.entity_id
_entity_poly.type
_entity_poly.pdbx_seq_one_letter_code
_entity_poly.pdbx_strand_id
1 'polypeptide(L)'
;LVEGRAIRLHPLVCTAYNADFDGDQMAVHVPLSAEAQAEARLLMLAAQNILNPKDGKPVVTPSQDMVLGNYYLTMEREGAIGEGMVFKDTDEALLAYH
;
A
#
# COMPACT_ATOMS: atom_id res chain seq x y z
N LEU A 1 14.86 -13.97 -1.85
CA LEU A 1 15.95 -13.24 -2.54
C LEU A 1 15.47 -12.89 -3.94
N VAL A 2 15.97 -11.80 -4.53
CA VAL A 2 15.60 -11.36 -5.89
C VAL A 2 16.84 -11.43 -6.79
N GLU A 3 16.66 -11.70 -8.08
CA GLU A 3 17.78 -11.84 -9.03
C GLU A 3 18.33 -10.49 -9.54
N GLY A 4 17.66 -9.38 -9.21
CA GLY A 4 18.05 -8.03 -9.63
C GLY A 4 19.09 -7.36 -8.73
N ARG A 5 19.71 -6.30 -9.24
CA ARG A 5 20.68 -5.45 -8.49
C ARG A 5 20.04 -4.27 -7.75
N ALA A 6 18.71 -4.15 -7.81
CA ALA A 6 17.95 -3.07 -7.17
C ALA A 6 17.16 -3.59 -5.98
N ILE A 7 17.07 -2.76 -4.93
CA ILE A 7 16.24 -3.04 -3.76
C ILE A 7 14.76 -2.84 -4.17
N ARG A 8 13.90 -3.77 -3.77
CA ARG A 8 12.45 -3.62 -3.93
C ARG A 8 11.88 -2.99 -2.66
N LEU A 9 11.25 -1.83 -2.80
CA LEU A 9 10.61 -1.10 -1.70
C LEU A 9 9.08 -1.19 -1.83
N HIS A 10 8.39 -1.24 -0.69
CA HIS A 10 6.93 -1.27 -0.67
C HIS A 10 6.35 0.14 -0.97
N PRO A 11 5.34 0.29 -1.85
CA PRO A 11 4.86 1.61 -2.27
C PRO A 11 4.32 2.48 -1.13
N LEU A 12 3.69 1.89 -0.10
CA LEU A 12 3.15 2.66 1.04
C LEU A 12 4.22 3.27 1.96
N VAL A 13 5.48 2.85 1.86
CA VAL A 13 6.56 3.46 2.66
C VAL A 13 7.26 4.61 1.94
N CYS A 14 6.98 4.84 0.65
CA CYS A 14 7.59 5.93 -0.12
C CYS A 14 7.32 7.31 0.50
N THR A 15 6.11 7.54 1.02
CA THR A 15 5.77 8.78 1.73
C THR A 15 6.61 8.97 2.99
N ALA A 16 6.84 7.90 3.74
CA ALA A 16 7.63 7.97 4.98
C ALA A 16 9.13 8.19 4.72
N TYR A 17 9.66 7.61 3.64
CA TYR A 17 11.05 7.79 3.22
C TYR A 17 11.28 9.04 2.36
N ASN A 18 10.20 9.70 1.91
CA ASN A 18 10.26 10.75 0.89
C ASN A 18 11.09 10.31 -0.33
N ALA A 19 10.82 9.09 -0.80
CA ALA A 19 11.55 8.46 -1.90
C ALA A 19 10.63 8.24 -3.09
N ASP A 20 11.18 8.39 -4.29
CA ASP A 20 10.54 7.99 -5.53
C ASP A 20 11.38 6.91 -6.27
N PHE A 21 11.05 6.62 -7.53
CA PHE A 21 11.69 5.56 -8.30
C PHE A 21 12.42 6.09 -9.55
N ASP A 22 12.94 7.33 -9.50
CA ASP A 22 13.64 7.95 -10.62
C ASP A 22 15.19 7.79 -10.58
N GLY A 23 15.72 7.26 -9.47
CA GLY A 23 17.17 7.10 -9.26
C GLY A 23 17.63 7.08 -7.81
N ASP A 24 16.72 7.27 -6.86
CA ASP A 24 17.00 7.25 -5.42
C ASP A 24 17.75 6.00 -4.93
N GLN A 25 18.65 6.21 -3.97
CA GLN A 25 19.47 5.16 -3.37
C GLN A 25 19.18 5.00 -1.88
N MET A 26 19.16 3.76 -1.39
CA MET A 26 18.95 3.45 0.02
C MET A 26 20.10 2.61 0.57
N ALA A 27 20.55 2.94 1.79
CA ALA A 27 21.52 2.15 2.51
C ALA A 27 20.84 1.03 3.31
N VAL A 28 21.46 -0.17 3.33
CA VAL A 28 20.99 -1.31 4.10
C VAL A 28 21.99 -1.62 5.20
N HIS A 29 21.52 -1.70 6.44
CA HIS A 29 22.32 -2.04 7.62
C HIS A 29 21.82 -3.34 8.23
N VAL A 30 22.73 -4.14 8.81
CA VAL A 30 22.41 -5.45 9.41
C VAL A 30 22.66 -5.39 10.91
N PRO A 31 21.63 -5.52 11.78
CA PRO A 31 21.82 -5.62 13.22
C PRO A 31 22.41 -6.97 13.59
N LEU A 32 23.41 -6.97 14.48
CA LEU A 32 24.17 -8.19 14.84
C LEU A 32 23.74 -8.78 16.18
N SER A 33 23.63 -7.97 17.24
CA SER A 33 23.33 -8.47 18.59
C SER A 33 21.86 -8.87 18.75
N ALA A 34 21.57 -9.75 19.71
CA ALA A 34 20.20 -10.20 19.99
C ALA A 34 19.30 -9.04 20.43
N GLU A 35 19.87 -8.09 21.18
CA GLU A 35 19.20 -6.88 21.63
C GLU A 35 18.83 -5.98 20.43
N ALA A 36 19.79 -5.74 19.53
CA ALA A 36 19.55 -4.94 18.33
C ALA A 36 18.51 -5.58 17.39
N GLN A 37 18.53 -6.91 17.26
CA GLN A 37 17.52 -7.64 16.48
C GLN A 37 16.12 -7.54 17.12
N ALA A 38 16.05 -7.63 18.46
CA ALA A 38 14.80 -7.47 19.19
C ALA A 38 14.23 -6.05 19.04
N GLU A 39 15.07 -5.02 19.17
CA GLU A 39 14.68 -3.62 18.97
C GLU A 39 14.21 -3.37 17.54
N ALA A 40 14.95 -3.83 16.54
CA ALA A 40 14.57 -3.68 15.14
C ALA A 40 13.18 -4.30 14.86
N ARG A 41 12.89 -5.45 15.49
CA ARG A 41 11.62 -6.16 15.32
C ARG A 41 10.46 -5.56 16.11
N LEU A 42 10.71 -5.07 17.32
CA LEU A 42 9.64 -4.63 18.23
C LEU A 42 9.35 -3.13 18.13
N LEU A 43 10.35 -2.32 17.78
CA LEU A 43 10.24 -0.86 17.79
C LEU A 43 10.32 -0.24 16.40
N MET A 44 11.11 -0.84 15.49
CA MET A 44 11.39 -0.24 14.18
C MET A 44 10.68 -0.93 13.01
N LEU A 45 9.84 -1.94 13.30
CA LEU A 45 9.16 -2.68 12.24
C LEU A 45 8.18 -1.78 11.49
N ALA A 46 8.41 -1.60 10.19
CA ALA A 46 7.63 -0.68 9.34
C ALA A 46 6.10 -0.92 9.39
N ALA A 47 5.67 -2.17 9.59
CA ALA A 47 4.26 -2.53 9.70
C ALA A 47 3.54 -1.89 10.90
N GLN A 48 4.28 -1.49 11.94
CA GLN A 48 3.74 -0.85 13.15
C GLN A 48 3.76 0.68 13.05
N ASN A 49 4.58 1.24 12.14
CA ASN A 49 4.77 2.67 11.95
C ASN A 49 3.67 3.28 11.06
N ILE A 50 2.43 3.17 11.50
CA ILE A 50 1.25 3.62 10.74
C ILE A 50 1.03 5.14 10.89
N LEU A 51 1.37 5.70 12.05
CA LEU A 51 1.07 7.09 12.39
C LEU A 51 2.31 7.97 12.27
N ASN A 52 2.11 9.21 11.80
CA ASN A 52 3.14 10.24 11.81
C ASN A 52 3.29 10.80 13.24
N PRO A 53 4.48 10.79 13.84
CA PRO A 53 4.70 11.29 15.20
C PRO A 53 4.45 12.80 15.34
N LYS A 54 4.46 13.56 14.24
CA LYS A 54 4.23 15.02 14.25
C LYS A 54 2.79 15.40 14.59
N ASP A 55 1.81 14.70 14.03
CA ASP A 55 0.39 15.09 14.07
C ASP A 55 -0.57 13.93 14.33
N GLY A 56 -0.06 12.70 14.49
CA GLY A 56 -0.85 11.50 14.75
C GLY A 56 -1.66 11.00 13.56
N LYS A 57 -1.49 11.58 12.37
CA LYS A 57 -2.23 11.15 11.18
C LYS A 57 -1.56 9.94 10.51
N PRO A 58 -2.31 9.10 9.77
CA PRO A 58 -1.72 7.97 9.06
C PRO A 58 -0.70 8.41 7.99
N VAL A 59 0.55 7.93 8.09
CA VAL A 59 1.61 8.19 7.09
C VAL A 59 1.51 7.25 5.89
N VAL A 60 0.92 6.07 6.09
CA VAL A 60 0.79 4.99 5.09
C VAL A 60 -0.45 5.13 4.19
N THR A 61 -0.86 6.36 3.91
CA THR A 61 -2.05 6.61 3.09
C THR A 61 -1.76 6.27 1.61
N PRO A 62 -2.63 5.49 0.93
CA PRO A 62 -2.48 5.20 -0.50
C PRO A 62 -2.42 6.48 -1.35
N SER A 63 -1.67 6.45 -2.44
CA SER A 63 -1.50 7.58 -3.35
C SER A 63 -1.51 7.14 -4.81
N GLN A 64 -1.54 8.13 -5.73
CA GLN A 64 -1.42 7.94 -7.18
C GLN A 64 -2.36 6.85 -7.71
N ASP A 65 -1.83 5.78 -8.29
CA ASP A 65 -2.57 4.70 -8.95
C ASP A 65 -3.55 3.99 -8.02
N MET A 66 -3.23 3.86 -6.73
CA MET A 66 -4.14 3.25 -5.76
C MET A 66 -5.39 4.11 -5.58
N VAL A 67 -5.23 5.43 -5.50
CA VAL A 67 -6.35 6.36 -5.38
C VAL A 67 -7.14 6.40 -6.68
N LEU A 68 -6.47 6.40 -7.83
CA LEU A 68 -7.12 6.38 -9.15
C LEU A 68 -7.95 5.11 -9.35
N GLY A 69 -7.42 3.95 -8.97
CA GLY A 69 -8.12 2.67 -9.07
C GLY A 69 -9.37 2.62 -8.20
N ASN A 70 -9.26 3.05 -6.94
CA ASN A 70 -10.42 3.14 -6.04
C ASN A 70 -11.45 4.14 -6.54
N TYR A 71 -11.00 5.33 -6.98
CA TYR A 71 -11.89 6.36 -7.53
C TYR A 71 -12.67 5.84 -8.74
N TYR A 72 -12.00 5.19 -9.68
CA TYR A 72 -12.64 4.61 -10.85
C TYR A 72 -13.63 3.50 -10.48
N LEU A 73 -13.27 2.64 -9.52
CA LEU A 73 -14.10 1.53 -9.05
C LEU A 73 -15.40 2.02 -8.40
N THR A 74 -15.34 3.11 -7.64
CA THR A 74 -16.50 3.65 -6.92
C THR A 74 -17.27 4.72 -7.68
N MET A 75 -16.92 4.98 -8.94
CA MET A 75 -17.60 5.99 -9.76
C MET A 75 -18.92 5.45 -10.32
N GLU A 76 -20.01 6.16 -10.06
CA GLU A 76 -21.34 5.82 -10.59
C GLU A 76 -21.53 6.39 -12.01
N ARG A 77 -22.30 5.68 -12.84
CA ARG A 77 -22.66 6.10 -14.20
C ARG A 77 -24.14 5.85 -14.43
N GLU A 78 -24.89 6.91 -14.75
CA GLU A 78 -26.27 6.79 -15.19
C GLU A 78 -26.35 6.09 -16.56
N GLY A 79 -27.36 5.24 -16.77
CA GLY A 79 -27.55 4.49 -18.02
C GLY A 79 -26.57 3.35 -18.22
N ALA A 80 -25.98 2.82 -17.15
CA ALA A 80 -25.02 1.71 -17.25
C ALA A 80 -25.71 0.40 -17.67
N ILE A 81 -24.94 -0.50 -18.29
CA ILE A 81 -25.43 -1.83 -18.67
C ILE A 81 -25.82 -2.59 -17.40
N GLY A 82 -27.05 -3.11 -17.36
CA GLY A 82 -27.56 -3.83 -16.19
C GLY A 82 -28.09 -2.92 -15.06
N GLU A 83 -28.31 -1.64 -15.33
CA GLU A 83 -28.95 -0.73 -14.35
C GLU A 83 -30.31 -1.27 -13.88
N GLY A 84 -30.51 -1.31 -12.56
CA GLY A 84 -31.74 -1.82 -11.93
C GLY A 84 -31.81 -3.35 -11.78
N MET A 85 -30.77 -4.10 -12.11
CA MET A 85 -30.70 -5.54 -11.81
C MET A 85 -30.69 -5.79 -10.30
N VAL A 86 -31.39 -6.85 -9.87
CA VAL A 86 -31.43 -7.29 -8.48
C VAL A 86 -30.72 -8.63 -8.38
N PHE A 87 -29.68 -8.68 -7.55
CA PHE A 87 -28.88 -9.88 -7.30
C PHE A 87 -29.14 -10.39 -5.87
N LYS A 88 -28.99 -11.69 -5.67
CA LYS A 88 -29.17 -12.33 -4.35
C LYS A 88 -27.97 -12.06 -3.42
N ASP A 89 -26.76 -11.95 -3.98
CA ASP A 89 -25.49 -11.78 -3.27
C ASP A 89 -24.41 -11.13 -4.16
N THR A 90 -23.24 -10.88 -3.58
CA THR A 90 -22.09 -10.27 -4.27
C THR A 90 -21.48 -11.20 -5.33
N ASP A 91 -21.56 -12.51 -5.14
CA ASP A 91 -20.94 -13.48 -6.05
C ASP A 91 -21.74 -13.56 -7.35
N GLU A 92 -23.06 -13.48 -7.30
CA GLU A 92 -23.92 -13.39 -8.48
C GLU A 92 -23.69 -12.09 -9.26
N ALA A 93 -23.50 -10.98 -8.56
CA ALA A 93 -23.15 -9.71 -9.20
C ALA A 93 -21.77 -9.77 -9.89
N LEU A 94 -20.78 -10.43 -9.28
CA LEU A 94 -19.46 -10.65 -9.89
C LEU A 94 -19.53 -11.61 -11.08
N LEU A 95 -20.34 -12.66 -11.00
CA LEU A 95 -20.56 -13.59 -12.13
C LEU A 95 -21.21 -12.87 -13.32
N ALA A 96 -22.13 -11.92 -13.08
CA ALA A 96 -22.73 -11.13 -14.13
C ALA A 96 -21.77 -10.09 -14.75
N TYR A 97 -20.73 -9.68 -14.01
CA TYR A 97 -19.70 -8.76 -14.49
C TYR A 97 -18.64 -9.46 -15.39
N HIS A 98 -18.36 -10.74 -15.12
CA HIS A 98 -17.37 -11.55 -15.84
C HIS A 98 -17.90 -12.13 -17.16
#